data_AF-A0A9Q0KVW2-F1
#
_entry.id   AF-A0A9Q0KVW2-F1
#
_cell.length_a   1.000
_cell.length_b   1.000
_cell.length_c   1.000
_cell.angle_alpha   90.00
_cell.angle_beta   90.00
_cell.angle_gamma   90.00
#
_symmetry.space_group_name_H-M   'P 1'
#
loop_
_entity.id
_entity.type
_entity.pdbx_description
1 polymer ?
#
loop_
_entity_poly.entity_id
_entity_poly.type
_entity_poly.pdbx_seq_one_letter_code
_entity_poly.pdbx_strand_id
1 'polypeptide(L)'
;MGDLENPREASAFVTLSSSDERVLSILAEAVCMCAVEDTEKDFLGKSSGRTSNNIFHWFQNSRRIASKDSSVFIDKLFQNEMVENSKSLLEKFNAVKANIRHAKMKNQWWTSSAYSKLERFGGAEFSAWTREYIPAYRLQIDADKLKNVKFNGWKKSADNRLG
;
A
#
# COMPACT_ATOMS: atom_id res chain seq x y z
N MET A 1 -9.19 -30.98 -3.65
CA MET A 1 -10.04 -29.83 -3.30
C MET A 1 -9.80 -29.60 -1.81
N GLY A 2 -9.03 -28.59 -1.43
CA GLY A 2 -8.50 -28.47 -0.08
C GLY A 2 -8.47 -27.02 0.37
N ASP A 3 -9.19 -26.77 1.45
CA ASP A 3 -9.13 -25.60 2.34
C ASP A 3 -9.44 -24.23 1.71
N LEU A 4 -10.74 -23.97 1.48
CA LEU A 4 -11.30 -22.63 1.35
C LEU A 4 -12.19 -22.24 2.55
N GLU A 5 -12.21 -23.06 3.60
CA GLU A 5 -13.26 -23.03 4.64
C GLU A 5 -12.90 -22.27 5.92
N ASN A 6 -11.67 -21.78 6.07
CA ASN A 6 -11.40 -20.78 7.07
C ASN A 6 -11.47 -19.41 6.40
N PRO A 7 -12.61 -18.68 6.47
CA PRO A 7 -12.56 -17.24 6.27
C PRO A 7 -11.48 -16.76 7.24
N ARG A 8 -10.35 -16.26 6.70
CA ARG A 8 -9.39 -15.53 7.53
C ARG A 8 -10.24 -14.58 8.34
N GLU A 9 -10.20 -14.71 9.67
CA GLU A 9 -10.74 -13.69 10.56
C GLU A 9 -10.04 -12.40 10.17
N ALA A 10 -10.63 -11.67 9.22
CA ALA A 10 -10.31 -10.28 8.98
C ALA A 10 -10.92 -9.57 10.19
N SER A 11 -10.29 -9.76 11.35
CA SER A 11 -10.43 -8.84 12.46
C SER A 11 -10.27 -7.47 11.82
N ALA A 12 -11.33 -6.68 11.82
CA ALA A 12 -11.26 -5.34 11.28
C ALA A 12 -10.17 -4.63 12.12
N PHE A 13 -8.95 -4.56 11.59
CA PHE A 13 -7.80 -4.03 12.32
C PHE A 13 -8.02 -2.55 12.66
N VAL A 14 -8.96 -1.91 11.97
CA VAL A 14 -9.34 -0.52 12.13
C VAL A 14 -10.86 -0.36 11.94
N THR A 15 -11.48 0.56 12.69
CA THR A 15 -12.87 0.98 12.51
C THR A 15 -12.94 2.50 12.50
N LEU A 16 -13.72 3.06 11.58
CA LEU A 16 -14.08 4.47 11.54
C LEU A 16 -15.60 4.57 11.72
N SER A 17 -16.05 5.30 12.72
CA SER A 17 -17.47 5.60 12.90
C SER A 17 -17.69 7.10 12.86
N SER A 18 -18.73 7.56 12.17
CA SER A 18 -19.10 8.96 12.05
C SER A 18 -20.60 9.12 12.09
N SER A 19 -21.09 10.19 12.69
CA SER A 19 -22.48 10.64 12.51
C SER A 19 -22.63 11.65 11.37
N ASP A 20 -21.52 12.09 10.77
CA ASP A 20 -21.50 12.92 9.58
C ASP A 20 -21.51 12.02 8.33
N GLU A 21 -22.64 12.02 7.62
CA GLU A 21 -22.87 11.20 6.42
C GLU A 21 -21.86 11.50 5.31
N ARG A 22 -21.26 12.70 5.30
CA ARG A 22 -20.29 13.12 4.28
C ARG A 22 -18.98 12.34 4.37
N VAL A 23 -18.65 11.79 5.55
CA VAL A 23 -17.39 11.05 5.76
C VAL A 23 -17.28 9.87 4.80
N LEU A 24 -18.37 9.13 4.59
CA LEU A 24 -18.38 8.02 3.66
C LEU A 24 -18.20 8.49 2.21
N SER A 25 -18.86 9.58 1.82
CA SER A 25 -18.75 10.16 0.48
C SER A 25 -17.33 10.65 0.17
N ILE A 26 -16.67 11.30 1.12
CA ILE A 26 -15.29 11.79 0.98
C ILE A 26 -14.30 10.60 0.85
N LEU A 27 -14.51 9.54 1.62
CA LEU A 27 -13.72 8.31 1.50
C LEU A 27 -13.92 7.65 0.13
N ALA A 28 -15.17 7.52 -0.30
CA ALA A 28 -15.51 6.95 -1.60
C ALA A 28 -14.91 7.78 -2.73
N GLU A 29 -14.96 9.12 -2.65
CA GLU A 29 -14.32 10.01 -3.61
C GLU A 29 -12.82 9.73 -3.74
N ALA A 30 -12.08 9.75 -2.64
CA ALA A 30 -10.64 9.52 -2.66
C ALA A 30 -10.27 8.14 -3.23
N VAL A 31 -11.02 7.09 -2.85
CA VAL A 31 -10.81 5.72 -3.36
C VAL A 31 -11.13 5.61 -4.85
N CYS A 32 -12.26 6.18 -5.29
CA CYS A 32 -12.65 6.18 -6.70
C CYS A 32 -11.65 6.96 -7.56
N MET A 33 -11.21 8.13 -7.10
CA MET A 33 -10.14 8.89 -7.76
C MET A 33 -8.86 8.05 -7.87
N CYS A 34 -8.47 7.36 -6.80
CA CYS A 34 -7.32 6.46 -6.83
C CYS A 34 -7.47 5.34 -7.85
N ALA A 35 -8.63 4.70 -7.91
CA ALA A 35 -8.91 3.63 -8.86
C ALA A 35 -8.92 4.12 -10.31
N VAL A 36 -9.53 5.28 -10.58
CA VAL A 36 -9.56 5.89 -11.92
C VAL A 36 -8.15 6.25 -12.36
N GLU A 37 -7.37 6.94 -11.54
CA GLU A 37 -6.00 7.32 -11.89
C GLU A 37 -5.08 6.11 -12.13
N ASP A 38 -5.22 5.05 -11.34
CA ASP A 38 -4.47 3.81 -11.54
C ASP A 38 -4.89 3.11 -12.84
N THR A 39 -6.20 3.07 -13.13
CA THR A 39 -6.74 2.46 -14.35
C THR A 39 -6.34 3.21 -15.62
N GLU A 40 -6.40 4.53 -15.60
CA GLU A 40 -5.97 5.37 -16.73
C GLU A 40 -4.50 5.14 -17.08
N LYS A 41 -3.63 5.04 -16.06
CA LYS A 41 -2.20 4.74 -16.28
C LYS A 41 -1.98 3.37 -16.88
N ASP A 42 -2.66 2.34 -16.34
CA ASP A 42 -2.56 0.99 -16.88
C ASP A 42 -3.07 0.92 -18.33
N PHE A 43 -4.12 1.68 -18.66
CA PHE A 43 -4.64 1.77 -20.00
C PHE A 43 -3.71 2.53 -20.96
N LEU A 44 -3.19 3.69 -20.56
CA LEU A 44 -2.24 4.49 -21.36
C LEU A 44 -0.89 3.77 -21.55
N GLY A 45 -0.45 3.02 -20.55
CA GLY A 45 0.73 2.17 -20.65
C GLY A 45 0.55 0.99 -21.61
N LYS A 46 -0.69 0.50 -21.79
CA LYS A 46 -1.01 -0.61 -22.71
C LYS A 46 -1.35 -0.14 -24.13
N SER A 47 -1.95 1.05 -24.29
CA SER A 47 -2.34 1.59 -25.60
C SER A 47 -1.17 2.19 -26.39
N SER A 48 -0.07 2.53 -25.72
CA SER A 48 1.18 2.94 -26.34
C SER A 48 2.03 1.73 -26.78
N GLY A 49 1.57 1.04 -27.82
CA GLY A 49 2.36 0.03 -28.56
C GLY A 49 3.54 0.63 -29.34
N ARG A 50 4.27 1.59 -28.75
CA ARG A 50 5.29 2.39 -29.41
C ARG A 50 6.54 2.37 -28.55
N THR A 51 7.59 1.76 -29.10
CA THR A 51 8.98 1.96 -28.71
C THR A 51 9.26 3.46 -28.56
N SER A 52 9.08 3.97 -27.35
CA SER A 52 9.69 5.22 -26.94
C SER A 52 10.67 4.84 -25.83
N ASN A 53 11.94 5.10 -26.09
CA ASN A 53 13.05 5.02 -25.15
C ASN A 53 12.82 6.02 -24.00
N ASN A 54 11.84 5.76 -23.14
CA ASN A 54 11.59 6.58 -21.97
C ASN A 54 11.80 5.75 -20.72
N ILE A 55 13.07 5.75 -20.31
CA ILE A 55 13.64 5.37 -19.02
C ILE A 55 13.04 6.23 -17.87
N PHE A 56 11.99 7.03 -18.13
CA PHE A 56 11.44 8.06 -17.25
C PHE A 56 10.21 7.64 -16.41
N HIS A 57 9.74 6.40 -16.48
CA HIS A 57 8.66 5.94 -15.57
C HIS A 57 9.15 5.36 -14.24
N TRP A 58 10.45 5.11 -14.11
CA TRP A 58 11.03 4.57 -12.87
C TRP A 58 11.00 5.58 -11.71
N PHE A 59 10.75 6.87 -11.97
CA PHE A 59 10.79 7.94 -10.95
C PHE A 59 9.43 8.61 -10.70
N GLN A 60 8.31 7.89 -10.70
CA GLN A 60 7.06 8.50 -10.22
C GLN A 60 7.09 8.61 -8.69
N ASN A 61 7.45 9.81 -8.23
CA ASN A 61 7.34 10.31 -6.85
C ASN A 61 6.08 9.80 -6.14
N SER A 62 6.20 9.52 -4.83
CA SER A 62 5.07 9.25 -3.91
C SER A 62 3.83 10.06 -4.30
N ARG A 63 2.84 9.35 -4.87
CA ARG A 63 1.64 9.97 -5.42
C ARG A 63 0.62 9.92 -4.33
N ARG A 64 0.40 11.10 -3.76
CA ARG A 64 -0.65 11.39 -2.80
C ARG A 64 -1.88 11.82 -3.57
N ILE A 65 -2.95 11.05 -3.45
CA ILE A 65 -4.29 11.42 -3.91
C ILE A 65 -5.01 12.01 -2.72
N ALA A 66 -5.72 13.11 -2.91
CA ALA A 66 -6.49 13.79 -1.88
C ALA A 66 -7.97 13.84 -2.28
N SER A 67 -8.87 13.72 -1.31
CA SER A 67 -10.26 14.13 -1.48
C SER A 67 -10.33 15.62 -1.83
N LYS A 68 -11.48 16.06 -2.37
CA LYS A 68 -11.65 17.46 -2.81
C LYS A 68 -11.43 18.49 -1.70
N ASP A 69 -11.78 18.15 -0.46
CA ASP A 69 -11.59 18.97 0.74
C ASP A 69 -10.23 18.72 1.44
N SER A 70 -9.42 17.81 0.89
CA SER A 70 -8.13 17.41 1.44
C SER A 70 -8.23 16.95 2.90
N SER A 71 -9.32 16.27 3.24
CA SER A 71 -9.49 15.62 4.56
C SER A 71 -9.15 14.13 4.53
N VAL A 72 -9.15 13.51 3.35
CA VAL A 72 -8.70 12.13 3.14
C VAL A 72 -7.57 12.11 2.12
N PHE A 73 -6.52 11.35 2.42
CA PHE A 73 -5.39 11.15 1.52
C PHE A 73 -5.11 9.67 1.32
N ILE A 74 -4.80 9.27 0.10
CA ILE A 74 -4.29 7.94 -0.24
C ILE A 74 -2.90 8.12 -0.81
N ASP A 75 -1.91 7.68 -0.06
CA ASP A 75 -0.51 7.63 -0.51
C ASP A 75 -0.23 6.24 -1.07
N LYS A 76 0.19 6.16 -2.34
CA LYS A 76 0.75 4.92 -2.88
C LYS A 76 2.17 4.78 -2.37
N LEU A 77 2.43 3.79 -1.53
CA LEU A 77 3.78 3.46 -1.09
C LEU A 77 4.47 2.82 -2.28
N PHE A 78 5.31 3.61 -2.95
CA PHE A 78 6.02 3.08 -4.10
C PHE A 78 7.10 2.12 -3.66
N GLN A 79 7.24 1.11 -4.48
CA GLN A 79 8.35 0.18 -4.49
C GLN A 79 9.76 0.83 -4.36
N ASN A 80 9.94 2.07 -4.81
CA ASN A 80 11.20 2.81 -4.63
C ASN A 80 11.41 3.23 -3.16
N GLU A 81 10.37 3.69 -2.46
CA GLU A 81 10.44 4.01 -1.02
C GLU A 81 10.77 2.75 -0.22
N MET A 82 10.30 1.57 -0.66
CA MET A 82 10.68 0.29 -0.06
C MET A 82 12.15 -0.06 -0.32
N VAL A 83 12.67 0.22 -1.51
CA VAL A 83 14.09 0.00 -1.84
C VAL A 83 15.01 0.98 -1.10
N GLU A 84 14.61 2.25 -0.99
CA GLU A 84 15.33 3.28 -0.22
C GLU A 84 15.37 2.94 1.27
N ASN A 85 14.25 2.48 1.83
CA ASN A 85 14.15 2.07 3.24
C ASN A 85 14.50 0.59 3.47
N SER A 86 15.15 -0.07 2.49
CA SER A 86 15.42 -1.52 2.53
C SER A 86 16.21 -1.97 3.76
N LYS A 87 17.13 -1.13 4.27
CA LYS A 87 17.89 -1.41 5.50
C LYS A 87 16.98 -1.52 6.73
N SER A 88 16.17 -0.49 7.00
CA SER A 88 15.22 -0.48 8.12
C SER A 88 14.18 -1.60 7.99
N LEU A 89 13.68 -1.82 6.77
CA LEU A 89 12.77 -2.93 6.51
C LEU A 89 13.41 -4.29 6.79
N LEU A 90 14.71 -4.46 6.46
CA LEU A 90 15.44 -5.69 6.73
C LEU A 90 15.66 -5.92 8.23
N GLU A 91 15.95 -4.85 8.99
CA GLU A 91 16.03 -4.92 10.45
C GLU A 91 14.70 -5.35 11.08
N LYS A 92 13.59 -4.73 10.63
CA LYS A 92 12.23 -5.13 11.06
C LYS A 92 11.94 -6.57 10.72
N PHE A 93 12.25 -6.99 9.49
CA PHE A 93 12.10 -8.37 9.07
C PHE A 93 12.89 -9.31 9.97
N ASN A 94 14.17 -9.04 10.23
CA ASN A 94 15.01 -9.88 11.08
C ASN A 94 14.47 -9.98 12.51
N ALA A 95 13.88 -8.91 13.05
CA ALA A 95 13.25 -8.92 14.37
C ALA A 95 12.01 -9.81 14.45
N VAL A 96 11.26 -9.97 13.34
CA VAL A 96 10.04 -10.79 13.31
C VAL A 96 10.21 -12.14 12.62
N LYS A 97 11.35 -12.37 11.95
CA LYS A 97 11.61 -13.54 11.09
C LYS A 97 11.35 -14.86 11.77
N ALA A 98 11.73 -14.99 13.05
CA ALA A 98 11.51 -16.21 13.83
C ALA A 98 10.03 -16.54 14.08
N ASN A 99 9.15 -15.53 14.02
CA ASN A 99 7.71 -15.66 14.29
C ASN A 99 6.87 -15.73 13.01
N ILE A 100 7.46 -15.47 11.85
CA ILE A 100 6.76 -15.55 10.57
C ILE A 100 6.65 -17.02 10.20
N ARG A 101 5.44 -17.58 10.28
CA ARG A 101 5.14 -18.86 9.65
C ARG A 101 5.40 -18.68 8.16
N HIS A 102 6.32 -19.46 7.60
CA HIS A 102 6.64 -19.45 6.18
C HIS A 102 5.37 -19.69 5.36
N ALA A 103 4.72 -18.60 4.94
CA ALA A 103 3.62 -18.68 3.99
C ALA A 103 4.25 -19.18 2.69
N LYS A 104 3.93 -20.42 2.30
CA LYS A 104 4.31 -20.95 0.99
C LYS A 104 3.75 -19.99 -0.06
N MET A 105 4.62 -19.17 -0.65
CA MET A 105 4.22 -18.28 -1.73
C MET A 105 3.72 -19.11 -2.89
N LYS A 106 2.47 -18.87 -3.30
CA LYS A 106 2.03 -19.22 -4.65
C LYS A 106 2.72 -18.24 -5.60
N ASN A 107 3.60 -18.77 -6.44
CA ASN A 107 4.30 -18.04 -7.49
C ASN A 107 3.33 -17.15 -8.27
N GLN A 108 3.42 -15.85 -8.10
CA GLN A 108 2.75 -14.88 -8.97
C GLN A 108 3.80 -14.26 -9.88
N TRP A 109 3.52 -14.37 -11.18
CA TRP A 109 4.40 -14.15 -12.34
C TRP A 109 4.82 -12.68 -12.56
N TRP A 110 4.47 -11.77 -11.66
CA TRP A 110 4.66 -10.33 -11.86
C TRP A 110 5.61 -9.78 -10.80
N THR A 111 6.88 -10.18 -10.86
CA THR A 111 7.94 -9.53 -10.07
C THR A 111 8.28 -8.19 -10.70
N SER A 112 7.69 -7.11 -10.17
CA SER A 112 8.17 -5.77 -10.49
C SER A 112 9.67 -5.63 -10.16
N SER A 113 10.38 -4.79 -10.92
CA SER A 113 11.85 -4.61 -10.84
C SER A 113 12.36 -4.17 -9.47
N ALA A 114 11.50 -3.66 -8.59
CA ALA A 114 11.89 -3.32 -7.23
C ALA A 114 11.92 -4.53 -6.29
N TYR A 115 11.06 -5.53 -6.49
CA TYR A 115 11.10 -6.72 -5.67
C TYR A 115 12.31 -7.60 -5.99
N SER A 116 12.83 -7.55 -7.23
CA SER A 116 14.11 -8.17 -7.55
C SER A 116 15.27 -7.40 -6.91
N LYS A 117 15.20 -6.07 -6.78
CA LYS A 117 16.17 -5.29 -5.99
C LYS A 117 16.12 -5.64 -4.49
N LEU A 118 14.92 -5.76 -3.91
CA LEU A 118 14.74 -6.18 -2.51
C LEU A 118 15.23 -7.60 -2.27
N GLU A 119 14.99 -8.52 -3.20
CA GLU A 119 15.52 -9.88 -3.16
C GLU A 119 17.05 -9.91 -3.21
N ARG A 120 17.67 -9.08 -4.06
CA ARG A 120 19.13 -8.91 -4.06
C ARG A 120 19.66 -8.32 -2.75
N PHE A 121 18.84 -7.57 -2.02
CA PHE A 121 19.25 -6.90 -0.79
C PHE A 121 19.13 -7.78 0.46
N GLY A 122 18.02 -8.51 0.61
CA GLY A 122 17.72 -9.30 1.82
C GLY A 122 17.28 -10.74 1.57
N GLY A 123 17.36 -11.23 0.33
CA GLY A 123 16.96 -12.57 -0.07
C GLY A 123 15.46 -12.73 -0.38
N ALA A 124 15.10 -13.91 -0.88
CA ALA A 124 13.74 -14.21 -1.32
C ALA A 124 12.71 -14.13 -0.19
N GLU A 125 13.06 -14.56 1.03
CA GLU A 125 12.16 -14.49 2.19
C GLU A 125 11.87 -13.05 2.62
N PHE A 126 12.86 -12.17 2.56
CA PHE A 126 12.67 -10.75 2.82
C PHE A 126 11.78 -10.11 1.76
N SER A 127 12.06 -10.37 0.47
CA SER A 127 11.23 -9.87 -0.64
C SER A 127 9.79 -10.36 -0.53
N ALA A 128 9.59 -11.64 -0.19
CA ALA A 128 8.28 -12.23 0.10
C ALA A 128 7.56 -11.52 1.24
N TRP A 129 8.23 -11.35 2.38
CA TRP A 129 7.68 -10.65 3.54
C TRP A 129 7.28 -9.21 3.19
N THR A 130 8.09 -8.49 2.41
CA THR A 130 7.74 -7.13 1.99
C THR A 130 6.48 -7.09 1.12
N ARG A 131 6.19 -8.11 0.32
CA ARG A 131 4.95 -8.18 -0.48
C ARG A 131 3.72 -8.48 0.35
N GLU A 132 3.87 -9.31 1.37
CA GLU A 132 2.74 -9.79 2.18
C GLU A 132 2.39 -8.82 3.31
N TYR A 133 3.39 -8.18 3.92
CA TYR A 133 3.22 -7.40 5.14
C TYR A 133 3.42 -5.90 4.98
N ILE A 134 4.01 -5.42 3.88
CA ILE A 134 4.12 -3.98 3.62
C ILE A 134 2.95 -3.54 2.73
N PRO A 135 2.09 -2.64 3.19
CA PRO A 135 0.92 -2.21 2.43
C PRO A 135 1.35 -1.40 1.20
N ALA A 136 0.71 -1.64 0.06
CA ALA A 136 0.95 -0.88 -1.17
C ALA A 136 0.33 0.53 -1.15
N TYR A 137 -0.65 0.74 -0.28
CA TYR A 137 -1.36 2.01 -0.12
C TYR A 137 -1.47 2.36 1.37
N ARG A 138 -1.39 3.65 1.66
CA ARG A 138 -1.60 4.21 2.99
C ARG A 138 -2.74 5.21 2.93
N LEU A 139 -3.83 4.88 3.62
CA LEU A 139 -4.97 5.78 3.84
C LEU A 139 -4.67 6.66 5.06
N GLN A 140 -4.78 7.98 4.89
CA GLN A 140 -4.67 8.98 5.95
C GLN A 140 -5.95 9.81 6.00
N ILE A 141 -6.38 10.13 7.22
CA ILE A 141 -7.58 10.91 7.46
C ILE A 141 -7.22 12.03 8.41
N ASP A 142 -7.54 13.26 8.03
CA ASP A 142 -7.40 14.45 8.83
C ASP A 142 -8.60 14.58 9.77
N ALA A 143 -8.39 14.19 11.03
CA ALA A 143 -9.41 14.22 12.06
C ALA A 143 -9.83 15.65 12.46
N ASP A 144 -9.01 16.66 12.16
CA ASP A 144 -9.35 18.06 12.48
C ASP A 144 -10.34 18.65 11.47
N LYS A 145 -10.33 18.11 10.24
CA LYS A 145 -11.26 18.52 9.18
C LYS A 145 -12.58 17.76 9.18
N LEU A 146 -12.57 16.50 9.61
CA LEU A 146 -13.77 15.69 9.73
C LEU A 146 -14.37 15.81 11.13
N LYS A 147 -15.61 16.29 11.23
CA LYS A 147 -16.32 16.41 12.51
C LYS A 147 -16.98 15.09 12.89
N ASN A 148 -17.13 14.85 14.19
CA ASN A 148 -17.89 13.72 14.75
C ASN A 148 -17.40 12.32 14.33
N VAL A 149 -16.11 12.19 13.99
CA VAL A 149 -15.47 10.90 13.70
C VAL A 149 -14.84 10.31 14.95
N LYS A 150 -14.95 8.98 15.08
CA LYS A 150 -14.20 8.18 16.06
C LYS A 150 -13.38 7.14 15.32
N PHE A 151 -12.11 7.07 15.69
CA PHE A 151 -11.13 6.15 15.12
C PHE A 151 -10.81 5.08 16.16
N ASN A 152 -11.08 3.82 15.84
CA ASN A 152 -10.67 2.68 16.67
C ASN A 152 -9.63 1.82 15.92
N GLY A 153 -8.53 1.45 16.57
CA GLY A 153 -7.44 0.69 15.95
C GLY A 153 -6.52 1.47 15.00
N TRP A 154 -6.79 2.75 14.73
CA TRP A 154 -5.97 3.59 13.87
C TRP A 154 -4.70 4.07 14.58
N LYS A 155 -3.59 4.14 13.84
CA LYS A 155 -2.33 4.74 14.30
C LYS A 155 -2.24 6.20 13.88
N LYS A 156 -1.68 7.06 14.74
CA LYS A 156 -1.41 8.46 14.38
C LYS A 156 -0.34 8.52 13.29
N SER A 157 -0.48 9.49 12.37
CA SER A 157 0.43 9.65 11.23
C SER A 157 1.90 9.82 11.64
N ALA A 158 2.16 10.51 12.76
CA ALA A 158 3.50 10.70 13.31
C ALA A 158 4.20 9.37 13.67
N ASP A 159 3.43 8.35 14.05
CA ASP A 159 3.95 7.05 14.52
C ASP A 159 4.09 6.02 13.39
N ASN A 160 3.74 6.39 12.15
CA ASN A 160 3.57 5.48 11.01
C ASN A 160 4.58 5.70 9.87
N ARG A 161 5.64 6.50 10.09
CA ARG A 161 6.71 6.65 9.09
C ARG A 161 7.52 5.37 9.02
N LEU A 162 7.83 4.93 7.79
CA LEU A 162 8.86 3.93 7.52
C LEU A 162 10.22 4.58 7.81
N GLY A 163 10.52 4.82 9.08
CA GLY A 163 11.88 5.00 9.58
C GLY A 163 12.50 3.64 9.79
#